data_AF-A0A6G0ZCA5-F1
#
_entry.id   AF-A0A6G0ZCA5-F1
#
_cell.length_a   1.000
_cell.length_b   1.000
_cell.length_c   1.000
_cell.angle_alpha   90.00
_cell.angle_beta   90.00
_cell.angle_gamma   90.00
#
_symmetry.space_group_name_H-M   'P 1'
#
loop_
_entity.id
_entity.type
_entity.pdbx_description
1 polymer ?
#
loop_
_entity_poly.entity_id
_entity_poly.type
_entity_poly.pdbx_seq_one_letter_code
_entity_poly.pdbx_strand_id
1 'polypeptide(L)'
;RRKLDKNCGTWPYLAPEVLSSVPYQAEPSDIWSCGIILVSMLAGELPWNMPSDNDNDYKLWKTTDYANHSPWSKLDTSALSLVRKILTPTPSKRYDILQIQSHHWFKKSETSGNKKVRSDRDLDDGRQCYSQPALTANLFDSSISSSDTEIHSFSQPTQVDDLLLSSQLTSQSTSTPPPNNSMQKLVKRMTRFLVSLSSEEALTNLSLFLDDLGYTWKMNSPSLVTITTTDQRLVFKSNVIPMNDQTLIDFRLSRGCGLEFKRHFVSIKNAMSKLISKVPF
;
A
#
# COMPACT_ATOMS: atom_id res chain seq x y z
N ARG A 1 -28.10 -1.89 -13.24
CA ARG A 1 -26.66 -2.22 -13.08
C ARG A 1 -25.99 -2.20 -14.45
N ARG A 2 -24.78 -1.62 -14.54
CA ARG A 2 -24.02 -1.44 -15.80
C ARG A 2 -23.45 -2.79 -16.26
N LYS A 3 -23.59 -3.09 -17.56
CA LYS A 3 -22.96 -4.26 -18.20
C LYS A 3 -21.65 -3.89 -18.88
N LEU A 4 -20.72 -4.83 -18.92
CA LEU A 4 -19.43 -4.75 -19.60
C LEU A 4 -19.20 -6.02 -20.42
N ASP A 5 -18.42 -5.91 -21.48
CA ASP A 5 -18.13 -6.98 -22.45
C ASP A 5 -16.62 -7.19 -22.68
N LYS A 6 -15.78 -6.32 -22.13
CA LYS A 6 -14.32 -6.42 -22.23
C LYS A 6 -13.72 -7.04 -20.97
N ASN A 7 -12.71 -7.87 -21.19
CA ASN A 7 -11.89 -8.45 -20.12
C ASN A 7 -10.76 -7.46 -19.82
N CYS A 8 -10.81 -6.79 -18.68
CA CYS A 8 -9.79 -5.84 -18.23
C CYS A 8 -9.43 -6.10 -16.78
N GLY A 9 -8.14 -6.02 -16.44
CA GLY A 9 -7.63 -6.19 -15.09
C GLY A 9 -6.48 -7.21 -15.01
N THR A 10 -5.98 -7.41 -13.79
CA THR A 10 -4.89 -8.37 -13.52
C THR A 10 -5.48 -9.68 -13.02
N TRP A 11 -5.03 -10.81 -13.59
CA TRP A 11 -5.66 -12.14 -13.45
C TRP A 11 -6.12 -12.56 -12.05
N PRO A 12 -5.34 -12.38 -10.95
CA PRO A 12 -5.76 -12.80 -9.62
C PRO A 12 -6.99 -12.06 -9.09
N TYR A 13 -7.22 -10.83 -9.57
CA TYR A 13 -8.29 -9.95 -9.11
C TYR A 13 -9.57 -10.08 -9.94
N LEU A 14 -9.48 -10.69 -11.13
CA LEU A 14 -10.64 -10.82 -12.01
C LEU A 14 -11.69 -11.74 -11.39
N ALA A 15 -12.96 -11.40 -11.56
CA ALA A 15 -14.05 -12.29 -11.20
C ALA A 15 -14.17 -13.44 -12.22
N PRO A 16 -14.61 -14.65 -11.81
CA PRO A 16 -14.69 -15.81 -12.70
C PRO A 16 -15.60 -15.55 -13.92
N GLU A 17 -16.65 -14.75 -13.77
CA GLU A 17 -17.52 -14.37 -14.89
C GLU A 17 -16.81 -13.51 -15.94
N VAL A 18 -15.80 -12.73 -15.57
CA VAL A 18 -15.01 -11.91 -16.52
C VAL A 18 -14.16 -12.81 -17.41
N LEU A 19 -13.69 -13.95 -16.89
CA LEU A 19 -12.89 -14.91 -17.66
C LEU A 19 -13.71 -15.62 -18.73
N SER A 20 -15.04 -15.67 -18.57
CA SER A 20 -15.93 -16.39 -19.48
C SER A 20 -16.22 -15.65 -20.80
N SER A 21 -15.68 -14.44 -21.00
CA SER A 21 -15.82 -13.63 -22.23
C SER A 21 -17.27 -13.39 -22.68
N VAL A 22 -18.21 -13.43 -21.74
CA VAL A 22 -19.61 -13.03 -21.94
C VAL A 22 -19.89 -11.69 -21.26
N PRO A 23 -20.88 -10.92 -21.71
CA PRO A 23 -21.25 -9.70 -21.03
C PRO A 23 -21.61 -9.94 -19.56
N TYR A 24 -20.93 -9.24 -18.65
CA TYR A 24 -21.08 -9.38 -17.20
C TYR A 24 -21.54 -8.06 -16.55
N GLN A 25 -21.96 -8.15 -15.29
CA GLN A 25 -22.35 -6.97 -14.51
C GLN A 25 -21.11 -6.37 -13.83
N ALA A 26 -20.89 -5.07 -13.98
CA ALA A 26 -19.71 -4.39 -13.44
C ALA A 26 -19.62 -4.48 -11.91
N GLU A 27 -20.70 -4.13 -11.21
CA GLU A 27 -20.70 -4.01 -9.74
C GLU A 27 -20.33 -5.32 -9.02
N PRO A 28 -20.91 -6.50 -9.32
CA PRO A 28 -20.45 -7.76 -8.72
C PRO A 28 -18.98 -8.06 -9.00
N SER A 29 -18.48 -7.74 -10.20
CA SER A 29 -17.08 -7.96 -10.57
C SER A 29 -16.13 -7.08 -9.77
N ASP A 30 -16.49 -5.82 -9.54
CA ASP A 30 -15.72 -4.90 -8.68
C ASP A 30 -15.72 -5.40 -7.23
N ILE A 31 -16.87 -5.87 -6.73
CA ILE A 31 -16.99 -6.44 -5.38
C ILE A 31 -16.07 -7.66 -5.20
N TRP A 32 -15.99 -8.53 -6.21
CA TRP A 32 -15.05 -9.65 -6.21
C TRP A 32 -13.61 -9.15 -6.08
N SER A 33 -13.22 -8.18 -6.91
CA SER A 33 -11.88 -7.59 -6.90
C SER A 33 -11.54 -6.98 -5.53
N CYS A 34 -12.49 -6.27 -4.91
CA CYS A 34 -12.38 -5.76 -3.55
C CYS A 34 -12.20 -6.89 -2.53
N GLY A 35 -12.86 -8.03 -2.70
CA GLY A 35 -12.67 -9.22 -1.88
C GLY A 35 -11.24 -9.76 -1.93
N ILE A 36 -10.64 -9.82 -3.13
CA ILE A 36 -9.23 -10.23 -3.30
C ILE A 36 -8.29 -9.24 -2.61
N ILE A 37 -8.55 -7.93 -2.72
CA ILE A 37 -7.77 -6.89 -2.03
C ILE A 37 -7.89 -7.05 -0.51
N LEU A 38 -9.10 -7.29 0.01
CA LEU A 38 -9.33 -7.53 1.44
C LEU A 38 -8.53 -8.74 1.94
N VAL A 39 -8.57 -9.87 1.22
CA VAL A 39 -7.77 -11.06 1.56
C VAL A 39 -6.28 -10.73 1.55
N SER A 40 -5.80 -10.02 0.53
CA SER A 40 -4.39 -9.61 0.41
C SER A 40 -3.94 -8.73 1.57
N MET A 41 -4.79 -7.81 2.04
CA MET A 41 -4.50 -6.96 3.20
C MET A 41 -4.46 -7.76 4.51
N LEU A 42 -5.34 -8.74 4.69
CA LEU A 42 -5.44 -9.53 5.92
C LEU A 42 -4.36 -10.63 6.00
N ALA A 43 -4.06 -11.30 4.89
CA ALA A 43 -3.16 -12.44 4.84
C ALA A 43 -1.75 -12.11 4.32
N GLY A 44 -1.56 -10.97 3.66
CA GLY A 44 -0.30 -10.56 3.04
C GLY A 44 0.06 -11.33 1.76
N GLU A 45 -0.90 -12.02 1.15
CA GLU A 45 -0.72 -12.79 -0.08
C GLU A 45 -2.03 -12.93 -0.86
N LEU A 46 -1.92 -13.34 -2.12
CA LEU A 46 -3.08 -13.57 -2.98
C LEU A 46 -3.64 -14.98 -2.78
N PRO A 47 -4.96 -15.16 -2.94
CA PRO A 47 -5.60 -16.45 -2.74
C PRO A 47 -5.39 -17.48 -3.85
N TRP A 48 -5.06 -17.03 -5.07
CA TRP A 48 -4.83 -17.84 -6.27
C TRP A 48 -4.18 -16.96 -7.35
N ASN A 49 -3.73 -17.56 -8.45
CA ASN A 49 -3.23 -16.82 -9.61
C ASN A 49 -4.37 -16.37 -10.53
N MET A 50 -5.43 -17.18 -10.63
CA MET A 50 -6.61 -16.86 -11.42
C MET A 50 -7.80 -17.71 -10.95
N PRO A 51 -9.03 -17.17 -10.89
CA PRO A 51 -10.20 -17.97 -10.51
C PRO A 51 -10.72 -18.81 -11.68
N SER A 52 -9.90 -19.76 -12.12
CA SER A 52 -10.17 -20.70 -13.21
C SER A 52 -10.05 -22.14 -12.73
N ASP A 53 -10.74 -23.05 -13.40
CA ASP A 53 -10.66 -24.49 -13.12
C ASP A 53 -9.29 -25.11 -13.42
N ASN A 54 -8.34 -24.34 -13.93
CA ASN A 54 -6.94 -24.79 -14.05
C ASN A 54 -6.10 -24.46 -12.80
N ASP A 55 -6.56 -23.56 -11.92
CA ASP A 55 -5.84 -23.14 -10.72
C ASP A 55 -6.24 -24.02 -9.53
N ASN A 56 -5.27 -24.66 -8.87
CA ASN A 56 -5.53 -25.59 -7.78
C ASN A 56 -6.05 -24.89 -6.51
N ASP A 57 -5.59 -23.67 -6.25
CA ASP A 57 -6.02 -22.91 -5.07
C ASP A 57 -7.47 -22.43 -5.25
N TYR A 58 -7.84 -22.06 -6.49
CA TYR A 58 -9.23 -21.76 -6.80
C TYR A 58 -10.14 -23.00 -6.76
N LYS A 59 -9.67 -24.16 -7.23
CA LYS A 59 -10.42 -25.42 -7.05
C LYS A 59 -10.69 -25.70 -5.59
N LEU A 60 -9.65 -25.58 -4.76
CA LEU A 60 -9.74 -25.77 -3.31
C LEU A 60 -10.74 -24.80 -2.68
N TRP A 61 -10.76 -23.53 -3.09
CA TRP A 61 -11.74 -22.54 -2.63
C TRP A 61 -13.20 -22.97 -2.88
N LYS A 62 -13.46 -23.65 -3.99
CA LYS A 62 -14.80 -24.16 -4.31
C LYS A 62 -15.20 -25.38 -3.46
N THR A 63 -14.28 -26.00 -2.73
CA THR A 63 -14.57 -27.12 -1.82
C THR A 63 -14.81 -26.63 -0.40
N THR A 64 -14.97 -27.55 0.55
CA THR A 64 -15.09 -27.23 1.99
C THR A 64 -13.74 -27.24 2.73
N ASP A 65 -12.66 -27.66 2.08
CA ASP A 65 -11.38 -27.95 2.74
C ASP A 65 -10.40 -26.76 2.75
N TYR A 66 -10.75 -25.65 2.09
CA TYR A 66 -9.87 -24.48 1.98
C TYR A 66 -9.46 -23.86 3.33
N ALA A 67 -10.22 -24.07 4.41
CA ALA A 67 -10.03 -23.37 5.69
C ALA A 67 -8.66 -23.64 6.34
N ASN A 68 -8.07 -24.81 6.09
CA ASN A 68 -6.77 -25.19 6.63
C ASN A 68 -5.59 -24.70 5.77
N HIS A 69 -5.87 -24.07 4.62
CA HIS A 69 -4.87 -23.65 3.66
C HIS A 69 -4.72 -22.12 3.64
N SER A 70 -3.51 -21.68 3.32
CA SER A 70 -3.23 -20.27 3.06
C SER A 70 -3.98 -19.80 1.81
N PRO A 71 -4.47 -18.54 1.76
CA PRO A 71 -4.42 -17.52 2.81
C PRO A 71 -5.48 -17.67 3.90
N TRP A 72 -6.46 -18.56 3.73
CA TRP A 72 -7.67 -18.63 4.54
C TRP A 72 -7.42 -18.95 6.00
N SER A 73 -6.42 -19.77 6.30
CA SER A 73 -6.01 -20.13 7.66
C SER A 73 -5.45 -18.94 8.46
N LYS A 74 -5.06 -17.84 7.80
CA LYS A 74 -4.55 -16.61 8.43
C LYS A 74 -5.66 -15.62 8.79
N LEU A 75 -6.88 -15.84 8.29
CA LEU A 75 -8.02 -14.95 8.55
C LEU A 75 -8.76 -15.37 9.82
N ASP A 76 -9.23 -14.39 10.59
CA ASP A 76 -10.16 -14.67 11.67
C ASP A 76 -11.51 -15.15 11.12
N THR A 77 -12.25 -15.90 11.94
CA THR A 77 -13.52 -16.52 11.53
C THR A 77 -14.54 -15.49 11.02
N SER A 78 -14.55 -14.28 11.60
CA SER A 78 -15.49 -13.23 11.19
C SER A 78 -15.11 -12.63 9.83
N ALA A 79 -13.81 -12.39 9.56
CA ALA A 79 -13.36 -11.95 8.24
C ALA A 79 -13.62 -13.03 7.19
N LEU A 80 -13.28 -14.28 7.50
CA LEU A 80 -13.47 -15.40 6.59
C LEU A 80 -14.94 -15.57 6.21
N SER A 81 -15.86 -15.42 7.17
CA SER A 81 -17.31 -15.44 6.90
C SER A 81 -17.72 -14.38 5.87
N LEU A 82 -17.23 -13.14 6.00
CA LEU A 82 -17.52 -12.07 5.04
C LEU A 82 -16.92 -12.39 3.65
N VAL A 83 -15.65 -12.78 3.64
CA VAL A 83 -14.91 -13.07 2.41
C VAL A 83 -15.57 -14.19 1.62
N ARG A 84 -16.11 -15.23 2.26
CA ARG A 84 -16.89 -16.28 1.57
C ARG A 84 -18.10 -15.72 0.80
N LYS A 85 -18.77 -14.72 1.36
CA LYS A 85 -19.95 -14.10 0.73
C LYS A 85 -19.57 -13.15 -0.41
N ILE A 86 -18.42 -12.48 -0.30
CA ILE A 86 -17.86 -11.62 -1.35
C ILE A 86 -17.26 -12.45 -2.50
N LEU A 87 -16.52 -13.51 -2.19
CA LEU A 87 -15.87 -14.39 -3.17
C LEU A 87 -16.74 -15.58 -3.57
N THR A 88 -18.06 -15.37 -3.64
CA THR A 88 -18.99 -16.35 -4.21
C THR A 88 -18.89 -16.34 -5.73
N PRO A 89 -18.59 -17.47 -6.41
CA PRO A 89 -18.41 -17.50 -7.86
C PRO A 89 -19.65 -17.07 -8.64
N THR A 90 -20.84 -17.39 -8.14
CA THR A 90 -22.10 -16.98 -8.77
C THR A 90 -22.41 -15.50 -8.48
N PRO A 91 -22.44 -14.60 -9.48
CA PRO A 91 -22.59 -13.16 -9.23
C PRO A 91 -23.92 -12.76 -8.58
N SER A 92 -25.00 -13.49 -8.84
CA SER A 92 -26.33 -13.23 -8.24
C SER A 92 -26.43 -13.62 -6.78
N LYS A 93 -25.55 -14.50 -6.29
CA LYS A 93 -25.48 -14.91 -4.87
C LYS A 93 -24.41 -14.15 -4.09
N ARG A 94 -23.56 -13.40 -4.80
CA ARG A 94 -22.51 -12.56 -4.23
C ARG A 94 -23.14 -11.40 -3.48
N TYR A 95 -22.55 -11.05 -2.33
CA TYR A 95 -23.05 -9.90 -1.59
C TYR A 95 -22.93 -8.60 -2.38
N ASP A 96 -23.93 -7.75 -2.25
CA ASP A 96 -23.82 -6.35 -2.65
C ASP A 96 -23.23 -5.48 -1.52
N ILE A 97 -23.03 -4.20 -1.79
CA ILE A 97 -22.43 -3.25 -0.84
C ILE A 97 -23.26 -3.14 0.45
N LEU A 98 -24.59 -3.10 0.35
CA LEU A 98 -25.48 -2.96 1.51
C LEU A 98 -25.39 -4.21 2.39
N GLN A 99 -25.33 -5.39 1.78
CA GLN A 99 -25.14 -6.66 2.48
C GLN A 99 -23.77 -6.71 3.16
N ILE A 100 -22.70 -6.24 2.51
CA ILE A 100 -21.36 -6.15 3.09
C ILE A 100 -21.35 -5.21 4.31
N GLN A 101 -21.92 -4.01 4.18
CA GLN A 101 -22.03 -3.03 5.28
C GLN A 101 -22.86 -3.58 6.46
N SER A 102 -23.87 -4.39 6.17
CA SER A 102 -24.71 -5.01 7.20
C SER A 102 -24.00 -6.11 7.99
N HIS A 103 -22.91 -6.68 7.45
CA HIS A 103 -22.23 -7.84 8.00
C HIS A 103 -21.49 -7.53 9.31
N HIS A 104 -21.50 -8.50 10.23
CA HIS A 104 -20.92 -8.34 11.57
C HIS A 104 -19.45 -7.88 11.56
N TRP A 105 -18.62 -8.46 10.67
CA TRP A 105 -17.22 -8.06 10.55
C TRP A 105 -17.04 -6.58 10.21
N PHE A 106 -17.87 -6.05 9.31
CA PHE A 106 -17.83 -4.64 8.90
C PHE A 106 -18.23 -3.73 10.08
N LYS A 107 -19.36 -4.04 10.74
CA LYS A 107 -19.86 -3.29 11.90
C LYS A 107 -18.93 -3.31 13.11
N LYS A 108 -18.25 -4.44 13.38
CA LYS A 108 -17.33 -4.56 14.52
C LYS A 108 -16.18 -3.55 14.46
N SER A 109 -15.74 -3.19 13.25
CA SER A 109 -14.72 -2.16 13.02
C SER A 109 -15.20 -0.76 13.44
N GLU A 110 -16.49 -0.47 13.29
CA GLU A 110 -17.09 0.81 13.68
C GLU A 110 -17.25 0.90 15.21
N THR A 111 -17.54 -0.22 15.88
CA THR A 111 -17.77 -0.24 17.34
C THR A 111 -16.48 -0.27 18.17
N SER A 112 -15.40 -0.86 17.63
CA SER A 112 -14.11 -0.96 18.33
C SER A 112 -13.21 0.28 18.14
N GLY A 113 -13.63 1.21 17.27
CA GLY A 113 -12.96 2.48 17.04
C GLY A 113 -13.81 3.64 17.55
N ASN A 114 -13.66 4.03 18.81
CA ASN A 114 -14.03 5.37 19.27
C ASN A 114 -13.06 6.44 18.69
N LYS A 115 -12.71 6.32 17.41
CA LYS A 115 -12.22 7.39 16.57
C LYS A 115 -13.37 7.69 15.63
N LYS A 116 -14.07 8.80 15.88
CA LYS A 116 -15.08 9.36 14.98
C LYS A 116 -14.62 9.18 13.54
N VAL A 117 -15.20 8.21 12.83
CA VAL A 117 -15.32 8.32 11.38
C VAL A 117 -16.02 9.65 11.20
N ARG A 118 -15.37 10.59 10.51
CA ARG A 118 -15.96 11.90 10.22
C ARG A 118 -17.15 11.64 9.27
N SER A 119 -18.30 11.32 9.84
CA SER A 119 -19.59 11.46 9.18
C SER A 119 -19.86 12.95 9.01
N ASP A 120 -20.28 13.32 7.81
CA ASP A 120 -20.83 14.62 7.42
C ASP A 120 -20.04 15.86 7.85
N ARG A 121 -19.17 16.31 6.95
CA ARG A 121 -19.16 17.73 6.64
C ARG A 121 -19.61 17.86 5.20
N ASP A 122 -20.58 18.73 4.99
CA ASP A 122 -21.19 19.06 3.72
C ASP A 122 -20.15 19.08 2.58
N LEU A 123 -20.38 18.22 1.59
CA LEU A 123 -19.63 18.17 0.35
C LEU A 123 -20.04 19.37 -0.53
N ASP A 124 -19.65 20.57 -0.11
CA ASP A 124 -19.61 21.76 -0.96
C ASP A 124 -18.23 22.44 -0.86
N ASP A 125 -17.18 21.63 -0.98
CA ASP A 125 -15.87 22.14 -1.40
C ASP A 125 -15.57 21.40 -2.70
N GLY A 126 -15.46 22.14 -3.81
CA GLY A 126 -15.36 21.67 -5.20
C GLY A 126 -14.11 20.84 -5.53
N ARG A 127 -13.67 20.00 -4.60
CA ARG A 127 -12.54 19.08 -4.71
C ARG A 127 -12.93 17.91 -5.59
N GLN A 128 -12.62 18.03 -6.87
CA GLN A 128 -12.63 16.88 -7.77
C GLN A 128 -11.50 15.92 -7.40
N CYS A 129 -11.89 14.69 -7.07
CA CYS A 129 -10.96 13.58 -6.90
C CYS A 129 -10.40 13.20 -8.27
N TYR A 130 -9.20 13.66 -8.61
CA TYR A 130 -8.51 13.23 -9.83
C TYR A 130 -7.61 12.03 -9.54
N SER A 131 -7.61 11.07 -10.46
CA SER A 131 -6.69 9.93 -10.45
C SER A 131 -5.27 10.29 -10.93
N GLN A 132 -4.99 11.57 -11.14
CA GLN A 132 -3.70 12.10 -11.60
C GLN A 132 -3.29 13.29 -10.73
N PRO A 133 -1.97 13.53 -10.53
CA PRO A 133 -1.50 14.72 -9.83
C PRO A 133 -1.97 15.99 -10.55
N ALA A 134 -2.47 16.98 -9.83
CA ALA A 134 -2.78 18.28 -10.39
C ALA A 134 -1.47 19.01 -10.77
N LEU A 135 -1.47 19.72 -11.90
CA LEU A 135 -0.39 20.64 -12.25
C LEU A 135 -0.31 21.71 -11.16
N THR A 136 0.86 21.86 -10.54
CA THR A 136 1.11 22.84 -9.48
C THR A 136 0.86 24.25 -10.03
N ALA A 137 -0.21 24.89 -9.57
CA ALA A 137 -0.38 26.32 -9.75
C ALA A 137 0.67 27.04 -8.90
N ASN A 138 1.56 27.78 -9.55
CA ASN A 138 2.59 28.62 -8.95
C ASN A 138 2.01 29.53 -7.87
N LEU A 139 2.22 29.19 -6.60
CA LEU A 139 1.98 30.10 -5.47
C LEU A 139 3.08 29.90 -4.42
N PHE A 140 4.27 30.44 -4.70
CA PHE A 140 5.02 31.39 -3.87
C PHE A 140 6.44 31.50 -4.44
N ASP A 141 6.76 32.71 -4.88
CA ASP A 141 8.08 33.14 -5.35
C ASP A 141 9.07 33.20 -4.18
N SER A 142 10.24 32.58 -4.33
CA SER A 142 11.57 33.22 -4.24
C SER A 142 12.69 32.27 -3.79
N SER A 143 13.62 32.04 -4.73
CA SER A 143 15.01 31.57 -4.59
C SER A 143 15.25 30.10 -4.19
N ILE A 144 15.42 29.24 -5.20
CA ILE A 144 16.55 28.33 -5.36
C ILE A 144 16.64 27.95 -6.85
N SER A 145 17.85 28.06 -7.39
CA SER A 145 18.22 27.87 -8.78
C SER A 145 17.98 26.45 -9.31
N SER A 146 17.28 26.38 -10.45
CA SER A 146 17.40 25.44 -11.56
C SER A 146 18.25 24.16 -11.37
N SER A 147 17.57 23.01 -11.26
CA SER A 147 17.79 21.91 -12.21
C SER A 147 16.51 21.06 -12.31
N ASP A 148 15.86 21.17 -13.47
CA ASP A 148 14.67 20.41 -13.85
C ASP A 148 14.95 18.91 -13.91
N THR A 149 14.42 18.16 -12.95
CA THR A 149 13.92 16.79 -13.16
C THR A 149 13.03 16.39 -11.99
N GLU A 150 11.85 17.01 -11.87
CA GLU A 150 10.85 16.58 -10.89
C GLU A 150 10.26 15.22 -11.30
N ILE A 151 10.87 14.14 -10.81
CA ILE A 151 10.32 12.79 -10.91
C ILE A 151 9.16 12.70 -9.90
N HIS A 152 7.97 13.12 -10.31
CA HIS A 152 6.76 12.93 -9.52
C HIS A 152 6.48 11.43 -9.36
N SER A 153 6.41 10.98 -8.11
CA SER A 153 6.08 9.60 -7.76
C SER A 153 4.57 9.46 -7.56
N PHE A 154 3.94 8.47 -8.20
CA PHE A 154 2.50 8.12 -8.11
C PHE A 154 1.96 7.77 -6.72
N SER A 155 2.79 7.84 -5.67
CA SER A 155 2.42 7.56 -4.28
C SER A 155 2.59 8.76 -3.35
N GLN A 156 2.75 9.97 -3.89
CA GLN A 156 2.69 11.19 -3.07
C GLN A 156 1.24 11.66 -2.95
N PRO A 157 0.84 12.16 -1.77
CA PRO A 157 -0.41 12.89 -1.68
C PRO A 157 -0.35 14.12 -2.60
N THR A 158 -1.51 14.55 -3.08
CA THR A 158 -1.65 15.60 -4.10
C THR A 158 -1.09 16.96 -3.63
N GLN A 159 -0.96 17.17 -2.32
CA GLN A 159 -0.29 18.33 -1.75
C GLN A 159 0.80 17.94 -0.75
N VAL A 160 1.86 18.74 -0.69
CA VAL A 160 2.98 18.56 0.25
C VAL A 160 2.53 18.70 1.72
N ASP A 161 1.44 19.41 1.99
CA ASP A 161 0.90 19.59 3.34
C ASP A 161 0.29 18.30 3.91
N ASP A 162 -0.16 17.37 3.05
CA ASP A 162 -0.66 16.05 3.45
C ASP A 162 0.47 15.09 3.88
N LEU A 163 1.74 15.44 3.58
CA LEU A 163 2.89 14.72 4.15
C LEU A 163 3.09 15.03 5.64
N LEU A 164 2.50 16.13 6.14
CA LEU A 164 2.60 16.57 7.53
C LEU A 164 1.34 16.12 8.30
N LEU A 165 1.49 15.41 9.42
CA LEU A 165 0.38 15.10 10.33
C LEU A 165 -0.28 16.41 10.81
N SER A 166 -1.36 16.84 10.16
CA SER A 166 -2.23 17.91 10.62
C SER A 166 -3.20 17.37 11.68
N SER A 167 -2.67 16.99 12.84
CA SER A 167 -3.48 16.69 14.01
C SER A 167 -2.71 16.88 15.31
N GLN A 168 -2.27 18.10 15.57
CA GLN A 168 -2.26 18.61 16.95
C GLN A 168 -2.92 19.97 16.97
N LEU A 169 -3.82 20.15 17.93
CA LEU A 169 -4.65 21.32 18.15
C LEU A 169 -3.81 22.61 18.13
N THR A 170 -4.16 23.55 17.25
CA THR A 170 -3.91 24.97 17.48
C THR A 170 -4.91 25.49 18.51
N SER A 171 -4.65 25.17 19.78
CA SER A 171 -5.19 25.93 20.91
C SER A 171 -4.25 25.82 22.10
N GLN A 172 -3.22 26.67 22.12
CA GLN A 172 -2.86 27.51 23.27
C GLN A 172 -1.52 28.21 23.00
N SER A 173 -1.59 29.54 23.11
CA SER A 173 -0.48 30.47 23.15
C SER A 173 0.38 30.25 24.38
N THR A 174 1.61 29.78 24.22
CA THR A 174 2.72 30.13 25.12
C THR A 174 4.06 29.98 24.39
N SER A 175 4.91 30.97 24.59
CA SER A 175 6.20 31.22 23.96
C SER A 175 7.27 30.19 24.34
N THR A 176 7.47 29.17 23.50
CA THR A 176 8.76 28.52 23.19
C THR A 176 8.49 27.49 22.10
N PRO A 177 9.14 27.54 20.93
CA PRO A 177 8.99 26.48 19.94
C PRO A 177 9.60 25.19 20.52
N PRO A 178 8.84 24.07 20.61
CA PRO A 178 9.44 22.79 20.92
C PRO A 178 10.45 22.43 19.82
N PRO A 179 11.52 21.66 20.13
CA PRO A 179 12.53 21.32 19.15
C PRO A 179 11.86 20.68 17.93
N ASN A 180 12.24 21.16 16.74
CA ASN A 180 11.74 20.79 15.43
C ASN A 180 11.75 19.28 15.19
N ASN A 181 10.76 18.56 15.73
CA ASN A 181 10.51 17.17 15.39
C ASN A 181 9.69 17.13 14.11
N SER A 182 10.34 17.49 12.99
CA SER A 182 9.88 17.16 11.62
C SER A 182 9.50 15.67 11.50
N MET A 183 10.04 14.84 12.40
CA MET A 183 9.72 13.42 12.59
C MET A 183 8.26 13.12 12.93
N GLN A 184 7.60 13.93 13.78
CA GLN A 184 6.18 13.73 14.12
C GLN A 184 5.24 14.10 12.97
N LYS A 185 5.74 14.88 12.01
CA LYS A 185 4.98 15.29 10.84
C LYS A 185 4.96 14.19 9.78
N LEU A 186 5.96 13.30 9.71
CA LEU A 186 6.01 12.25 8.70
C LEU A 186 4.95 11.16 8.95
N VAL A 187 4.11 10.90 7.96
CA VAL A 187 3.20 9.74 7.98
C VAL A 187 3.99 8.45 8.20
N LYS A 188 3.57 7.66 9.20
CA LYS A 188 4.13 6.32 9.48
C LYS A 188 3.94 5.43 8.24
N ARG A 189 5.03 5.10 7.55
CA ARG A 189 5.00 4.20 6.40
C ARG A 189 5.69 2.89 6.74
N MET A 190 5.05 1.79 6.40
CA MET A 190 5.57 0.45 6.70
C MET A 190 6.80 0.07 5.85
N THR A 191 7.24 0.91 4.91
CA THR A 191 8.38 0.69 4.01
C THR A 191 9.60 1.57 4.35
N ARG A 192 9.69 1.97 5.62
CA ARG A 192 10.76 2.81 6.17
C ARG A 192 11.35 2.18 7.42
N PHE A 193 12.60 2.49 7.69
CA PHE A 193 13.23 2.26 8.99
C PHE A 193 14.39 3.24 9.21
N LEU A 194 14.71 3.48 10.48
CA LEU A 194 15.85 4.30 10.90
C LEU A 194 17.05 3.41 11.21
N VAL A 195 18.23 3.90 10.87
CA VAL A 195 19.51 3.30 11.28
C VAL A 195 20.32 4.31 12.08
N SER A 196 21.03 3.82 13.10
CA SER A 196 21.93 4.63 13.95
C SER A 196 23.30 4.78 13.30
N LEU A 197 23.33 5.18 12.03
CA LEU A 197 24.52 5.36 11.21
C LEU A 197 24.47 6.69 10.48
N SER A 198 25.64 7.21 10.09
CA SER A 198 25.70 8.32 9.13
C SER A 198 25.14 7.92 7.77
N SER A 199 24.80 8.89 6.92
CA SER A 199 24.24 8.61 5.59
C SER A 199 25.20 7.82 4.70
N GLU A 200 26.50 8.09 4.80
CA GLU A 200 27.54 7.39 4.04
C GLU A 200 27.66 5.93 4.50
N GLU A 201 27.77 5.69 5.81
CA GLU A 201 27.82 4.33 6.37
C GLU A 201 26.53 3.56 6.06
N ALA A 202 25.37 4.21 6.13
CA ALA A 202 24.08 3.59 5.81
C ALA A 202 24.03 3.15 4.33
N LEU A 203 24.55 3.96 3.40
CA LEU A 203 24.66 3.60 1.99
C LEU A 203 25.62 2.43 1.76
N THR A 204 26.82 2.49 2.36
CA THR A 204 27.80 1.39 2.24
C THR A 204 27.22 0.07 2.74
N ASN A 205 26.59 0.08 3.91
CA ASN A 205 25.95 -1.12 4.45
C ASN A 205 24.79 -1.59 3.56
N LEU A 206 23.92 -0.67 3.13
CA LEU A 206 22.80 -1.01 2.24
C LEU A 206 23.32 -1.71 0.97
N SER A 207 24.33 -1.14 0.30
CA SER A 207 24.95 -1.73 -0.89
C SER A 207 25.47 -3.15 -0.65
N LEU A 208 26.19 -3.39 0.45
CA LEU A 208 26.68 -4.73 0.80
C LEU A 208 25.55 -5.73 0.99
N PHE A 209 24.45 -5.34 1.65
CA PHE A 209 23.28 -6.21 1.81
C PHE A 209 22.53 -6.45 0.50
N LEU A 210 22.49 -5.47 -0.39
CA LEU A 210 21.90 -5.64 -1.72
C LEU A 210 22.71 -6.63 -2.57
N ASP A 211 24.04 -6.58 -2.47
CA ASP A 211 24.95 -7.51 -3.14
C ASP A 211 24.79 -8.94 -2.58
N ASP A 212 24.73 -9.10 -1.25
CA ASP A 212 24.51 -10.39 -0.58
C ASP A 212 23.15 -11.02 -0.97
N LEU A 213 22.11 -10.19 -1.13
CA LEU A 213 20.79 -10.61 -1.61
C LEU A 213 20.73 -10.83 -3.13
N GLY A 214 21.82 -10.61 -3.86
CA GLY A 214 21.91 -10.82 -5.31
C GLY A 214 21.15 -9.79 -6.16
N TYR A 215 20.91 -8.59 -5.62
CA TYR A 215 20.24 -7.51 -6.35
C TYR A 215 21.24 -6.70 -7.15
N THR A 216 20.78 -6.19 -8.28
CA THR A 216 21.53 -5.18 -9.05
C THR A 216 21.09 -3.79 -8.61
N TRP A 217 22.03 -2.91 -8.32
CA TRP A 217 21.70 -1.57 -7.86
C TRP A 217 22.58 -0.51 -8.51
N LYS A 218 22.02 0.70 -8.63
CA LYS A 218 22.71 1.88 -9.16
C LYS A 218 22.39 3.09 -8.30
N MET A 219 23.41 3.89 -8.02
CA MET A 219 23.23 5.18 -7.35
C MET A 219 22.88 6.24 -8.40
N ASN A 220 21.71 6.86 -8.26
CA ASN A 220 21.24 7.93 -9.14
C ASN A 220 21.69 9.30 -8.62
N SER A 221 21.68 9.47 -7.30
CA SER A 221 22.17 10.64 -6.59
C SER A 221 22.71 10.20 -5.22
N PRO A 222 23.43 11.06 -4.47
CA PRO A 222 23.98 10.70 -3.16
C PRO A 222 22.95 10.22 -2.13
N SER A 223 21.65 10.46 -2.37
CA SER A 223 20.55 10.03 -1.49
C SER A 223 19.59 9.05 -2.16
N LEU A 224 19.81 8.65 -3.41
CA LEU A 224 18.87 7.84 -4.18
C LEU A 224 19.54 6.64 -4.84
N VAL A 225 19.10 5.44 -4.46
CA VAL A 225 19.55 4.17 -5.03
C VAL A 225 18.38 3.49 -5.76
N THR A 226 18.57 3.12 -7.02
CA THR A 226 17.63 2.26 -7.75
C THR A 226 18.08 0.81 -7.62
N ILE A 227 17.17 -0.07 -7.23
CA ILE A 227 17.40 -1.48 -6.92
C ILE A 227 16.53 -2.31 -7.85
N THR A 228 17.12 -3.33 -8.49
CA THR A 228 16.45 -4.23 -9.43
C THR A 228 16.72 -5.67 -9.02
N THR A 229 15.66 -6.47 -8.94
CA THR A 229 15.77 -7.90 -8.62
C THR A 229 16.51 -8.66 -9.71
N THR A 230 17.06 -9.83 -9.38
CA THR A 230 17.86 -10.66 -10.29
C THR A 230 17.10 -11.05 -11.56
N ASP A 231 15.80 -11.31 -11.44
CA ASP A 231 14.89 -11.63 -12.55
C ASP A 231 14.40 -10.40 -13.33
N GLN A 232 14.82 -9.20 -12.91
CA GLN A 232 14.46 -7.89 -13.44
C GLN A 232 12.95 -7.57 -13.43
N ARG A 233 12.12 -8.38 -12.79
CA ARG A 233 10.66 -8.17 -12.76
C ARG A 233 10.26 -7.03 -11.84
N LEU A 234 11.08 -6.76 -10.83
CA LEU A 234 10.81 -5.77 -9.80
C LEU A 234 11.90 -4.70 -9.76
N VAL A 235 11.48 -3.43 -9.73
CA VAL A 235 12.35 -2.27 -9.56
C VAL A 235 11.79 -1.41 -8.44
N PHE A 236 12.62 -1.03 -7.49
CA PHE A 236 12.26 -0.12 -6.42
C PHE A 236 13.42 0.81 -6.09
N LYS A 237 13.11 1.94 -5.46
CA LYS A 237 14.08 2.97 -5.12
C LYS A 237 14.21 3.08 -3.61
N SER A 238 15.42 3.23 -3.12
CA SER A 238 15.72 3.57 -1.72
C SER A 238 16.17 5.03 -1.66
N ASN A 239 15.49 5.83 -0.84
CA ASN A 239 15.93 7.17 -0.48
C ASN A 239 16.62 7.09 0.89
N VAL A 240 17.87 7.53 0.95
CA VAL A 240 18.67 7.63 2.17
C VAL A 240 18.69 9.09 2.58
N ILE A 241 17.98 9.39 3.67
CA ILE A 241 17.75 10.76 4.13
C ILE A 241 18.51 10.94 5.44
N PRO A 242 19.57 11.78 5.46
CA PRO A 242 20.27 12.09 6.70
C PRO A 242 19.32 12.83 7.64
N MET A 243 19.33 12.43 8.91
CA MET A 243 18.67 13.11 10.02
C MET A 243 19.72 13.33 11.11
N ASN A 244 19.51 14.32 12.00
CA ASN A 244 20.53 14.82 12.94
C ASN A 244 21.49 13.74 13.49
N ASP A 245 20.96 12.69 14.14
CA ASP A 245 21.76 11.60 14.74
C ASP A 245 21.47 10.21 14.15
N GLN A 246 20.69 10.14 13.07
CA GLN A 246 20.20 8.89 12.49
C GLN A 246 19.98 9.04 10.98
N THR A 247 19.91 7.93 10.26
CA THR A 247 19.58 7.96 8.84
C THR A 247 18.26 7.24 8.59
N LEU A 248 17.35 7.88 7.85
CA LEU A 248 16.09 7.29 7.43
C LEU A 248 16.27 6.64 6.05
N ILE A 249 15.90 5.36 5.95
CA ILE A 249 15.90 4.64 4.69
C ILE A 249 14.45 4.40 4.25
N ASP A 250 14.04 5.00 3.11
CA ASP A 250 12.69 4.93 2.55
C ASP A 250 12.66 4.19 1.22
N PHE A 251 11.97 3.03 1.19
CA PHE A 251 11.81 2.23 -0.02
C PHE A 251 10.49 2.54 -0.72
N ARG A 252 10.56 2.71 -2.05
CA ARG A 252 9.41 2.97 -2.92
C ARG A 252 9.41 2.05 -4.12
N LEU A 253 8.31 1.36 -4.35
CA LEU A 253 8.09 0.60 -5.57
C LEU A 253 8.15 1.55 -6.78
N SER A 254 8.90 1.13 -7.80
CA SER A 254 8.97 1.84 -9.09
C SER A 254 8.31 1.04 -10.21
N ARG A 255 8.50 -0.29 -10.25
CA ARG A 255 7.92 -1.21 -11.23
C ARG A 255 7.76 -2.60 -10.63
N GLY A 256 6.68 -3.30 -10.97
CA GLY A 256 6.44 -4.69 -10.60
C GLY A 256 5.38 -4.86 -9.53
N CYS A 257 5.33 -6.03 -8.88
CA CYS A 257 4.27 -6.39 -7.94
C CYS A 257 4.50 -5.77 -6.54
N GLY A 258 3.45 -5.17 -5.96
CA GLY A 258 3.51 -4.56 -4.64
C GLY A 258 3.75 -5.53 -3.49
N LEU A 259 3.20 -6.75 -3.56
CA LEU A 259 3.41 -7.79 -2.56
C LEU A 259 4.85 -8.32 -2.58
N GLU A 260 5.40 -8.57 -3.78
CA GLU A 260 6.80 -8.96 -3.93
C GLU A 260 7.72 -7.87 -3.40
N PHE A 261 7.48 -6.60 -3.77
CA PHE A 261 8.21 -5.48 -3.20
C PHE A 261 8.16 -5.45 -1.68
N LYS A 262 6.99 -5.71 -1.08
CA LYS A 262 6.89 -5.76 0.37
C LYS A 262 7.73 -6.88 0.98
N ARG A 263 7.77 -8.06 0.35
CA ARG A 263 8.62 -9.19 0.78
C ARG A 263 10.11 -8.85 0.67
N HIS A 264 10.53 -8.26 -0.45
CA HIS A 264 11.91 -7.80 -0.63
C HIS A 264 12.29 -6.72 0.40
N PHE A 265 11.41 -5.75 0.66
CA PHE A 265 11.61 -4.75 1.71
C PHE A 265 11.80 -5.41 3.08
N VAL A 266 10.97 -6.40 3.44
CA VAL A 266 11.10 -7.12 4.72
C VAL A 266 12.41 -7.90 4.77
N SER A 267 12.83 -8.54 3.68
CA SER A 267 14.12 -9.24 3.57
C SER A 267 15.29 -8.29 3.85
N ILE A 268 15.32 -7.14 3.18
CA ILE A 268 16.35 -6.11 3.37
C ILE A 268 16.32 -5.59 4.81
N LYS A 269 15.14 -5.27 5.33
CA LYS A 269 14.97 -4.80 6.71
C LYS A 269 15.50 -5.82 7.73
N ASN A 270 15.25 -7.11 7.50
CA ASN A 270 15.74 -8.18 8.38
C ASN A 270 17.26 -8.34 8.29
N ALA A 271 17.84 -8.25 7.09
CA ALA A 271 19.29 -8.26 6.90
C ALA A 271 19.97 -7.10 7.65
N MET A 272 19.36 -5.91 7.61
CA MET A 272 19.84 -4.70 8.32
C MET A 272 19.42 -4.63 9.79
N SER A 273 18.74 -5.63 10.34
CA SER A 273 18.08 -5.56 11.66
C SER A 273 18.99 -5.15 12.81
N LYS A 274 20.29 -5.49 12.76
CA LYS A 274 21.30 -5.11 13.77
C LYS A 274 21.62 -3.63 13.78
N LEU A 275 21.43 -2.94 12.66
CA LEU A 275 21.72 -1.51 12.48
C LEU A 275 20.49 -0.63 12.73
N ILE A 276 19.30 -1.24 12.81
CA ILE A 276 18.05 -0.52 12.97
C ILE A 276 17.96 0.07 14.39
N SER A 277 17.72 1.38 14.45
CA SER A 277 17.48 2.07 15.71
C SER A 277 16.21 1.50 16.36
N LYS A 278 16.32 1.09 17.63
CA LYS A 278 15.19 0.53 18.40
C LYS A 278 14.19 1.60 18.83
N VAL A 279 14.47 2.87 18.57
CA VAL A 279 13.55 3.97 18.89
C VAL A 279 12.30 3.82 18.01
N PRO A 280 11.10 3.63 18.59
CA PRO A 280 9.89 3.42 17.81
C PRO A 280 9.49 4.68 17.03
N PHE A 281 9.01 4.46 15.79
CA PHE A 281 8.08 5.35 15.09
C PHE A 281 6.64 5.13 15.56
#